data_AF-A0A3C7W4K7-F1
#
_entry.id   AF-A0A3C7W4K7-F1
#
_cell.length_a   1.000
_cell.length_b   1.000
_cell.length_c   1.000
_cell.angle_alpha   90.00
_cell.angle_beta   90.00
_cell.angle_gamma   90.00
#
_symmetry.space_group_name_H-M   'P 1'
#
loop_
_entity.id
_entity.type
_entity.pdbx_description
1 polymer ?
#
loop_
_entity_poly.entity_id
_entity_poly.type
_entity_poly.pdbx_seq_one_letter_code
_entity_poly.pdbx_strand_id
1 'polypeptide(L)'
;GIMDARGRDAVVELYRGRFAVLGPSNHFTHDRIIRFGDDPDEASGIVLSHAEMQRKGEPMLAAIRYSDRYRREDGEWRFAERLFDFFYYVPTAEYLDALGPGLATRMRAYDEATGADIPEKLATWRAYYGGE
;
A
#
# COMPACT_ATOMS: atom_id res chain seq x y z
N GLY A 1 3.25 -8.31 5.69
CA GLY A 1 1.92 -7.69 5.83
C GLY A 1 0.85 -8.75 5.62
N ILE A 2 -0.44 -8.41 5.67
CA ILE A 2 -1.54 -9.36 5.42
C ILE A 2 -1.51 -9.89 3.97
N MET A 3 -0.82 -9.19 3.07
CA MET A 3 -0.47 -9.66 1.73
C MET A 3 1.00 -10.05 1.68
N ASP A 4 1.26 -11.35 1.59
CA ASP A 4 2.59 -11.91 1.31
C ASP A 4 2.40 -13.09 0.36
N ALA A 5 2.81 -12.91 -0.90
CA ALA A 5 2.72 -13.92 -1.95
C ALA A 5 3.97 -13.85 -2.82
N ARG A 6 4.48 -15.02 -3.21
CA ARG A 6 5.70 -15.15 -4.03
C ARG A 6 5.44 -16.04 -5.22
N GLY A 7 5.81 -15.57 -6.41
CA GLY A 7 5.54 -16.23 -7.67
C GLY A 7 4.20 -15.82 -8.29
N ARG A 8 4.12 -15.89 -9.63
CA ARG A 8 2.99 -15.38 -10.41
C ARG A 8 1.67 -16.04 -10.02
N ASP A 9 1.65 -17.36 -9.86
CA ASP A 9 0.43 -18.10 -9.52
C ASP A 9 -0.10 -17.74 -8.13
N ALA A 10 0.78 -17.66 -7.12
CA ALA A 10 0.38 -17.27 -5.77
C ALA A 10 -0.15 -15.82 -5.72
N VAL A 11 0.44 -14.92 -6.51
CA VAL A 11 -0.06 -13.54 -6.64
C VAL A 11 -1.44 -13.50 -7.30
N VAL A 12 -1.68 -14.30 -8.33
CA VAL A 12 -3.00 -14.42 -8.97
C VAL A 12 -4.05 -14.92 -7.98
N GLU A 13 -3.74 -15.99 -7.21
CA GLU A 13 -4.66 -16.51 -6.20
C GLU A 13 -4.94 -15.51 -5.08
N LEU A 14 -3.92 -14.77 -4.63
CA LEU A 14 -4.11 -13.66 -3.69
C LEU A 14 -5.11 -12.63 -4.22
N TYR A 15 -4.99 -12.21 -5.48
CA TYR A 15 -5.89 -11.23 -6.09
C TYR A 15 -7.31 -11.77 -6.30
N ARG A 16 -7.48 -13.06 -6.64
CA ARG A 16 -8.82 -13.69 -6.69
C ARG A 16 -9.54 -13.55 -5.35
N GLY A 17 -8.86 -13.85 -4.24
CA GLY A 17 -9.42 -13.67 -2.91
C GLY A 17 -9.77 -12.21 -2.58
N ARG A 18 -8.95 -11.25 -3.04
CA ARG A 18 -9.23 -9.82 -2.88
C ARG A 18 -10.46 -9.36 -3.66
N PHE A 19 -10.60 -9.80 -4.91
CA PHE A 19 -11.74 -9.43 -5.75
C PHE A 19 -13.07 -10.03 -5.25
N ALA A 20 -13.04 -11.05 -4.40
CA ALA A 20 -14.26 -11.58 -3.77
C ALA A 20 -14.93 -10.59 -2.81
N VAL A 21 -14.18 -9.61 -2.28
CA VAL A 21 -14.70 -8.63 -1.29
C VAL A 21 -14.65 -7.18 -1.77
N LEU A 22 -13.97 -6.90 -2.89
CA LEU A 22 -13.85 -5.57 -3.48
C LEU A 22 -14.91 -5.37 -4.56
N GLY A 23 -15.62 -4.26 -4.49
CA GLY A 23 -16.39 -3.71 -5.61
C GLY A 23 -15.52 -2.78 -6.46
N PRO A 24 -16.14 -1.84 -7.20
CA PRO A 24 -15.41 -0.85 -7.99
C PRO A 24 -14.42 -0.05 -7.13
N SER A 25 -13.24 0.21 -7.70
CA SER A 25 -12.25 1.11 -7.12
C SER A 25 -11.79 2.15 -8.13
N ASN A 26 -11.57 3.36 -7.64
CA ASN A 26 -10.89 4.43 -8.34
C ASN A 26 -9.52 4.61 -7.69
N HIS A 27 -8.46 4.46 -8.49
CA HIS A 27 -7.09 4.63 -8.02
C HIS A 27 -6.47 5.82 -8.72
N PHE A 28 -5.86 6.70 -7.94
CA PHE A 28 -5.06 7.79 -8.48
C PHE A 28 -3.63 7.66 -8.00
N THR A 29 -2.68 7.73 -8.91
CA THR A 29 -1.26 7.82 -8.58
C THR A 29 -0.83 9.28 -8.60
N HIS A 30 -0.19 9.72 -7.52
CA HIS A 30 0.47 11.01 -7.42
C HIS A 30 1.90 10.88 -7.96
N ASP A 31 2.89 11.24 -7.14
CA ASP A 31 4.30 11.20 -7.51
C ASP A 31 4.83 9.77 -7.68
N ARG A 32 5.77 9.66 -8.62
CA ARG A 32 6.48 8.42 -8.95
C ARG A 32 7.97 8.74 -9.00
N ILE A 33 8.73 8.16 -8.08
CA ILE A 33 10.18 8.35 -7.99
C ILE A 33 10.81 7.03 -8.39
N ILE A 34 11.48 7.01 -9.56
CA ILE A 34 12.17 5.82 -10.07
C ILE A 34 13.67 6.05 -9.98
N ARG A 35 14.41 5.03 -9.54
CA ARG A 35 15.86 5.00 -9.51
C ARG A 35 16.35 3.77 -10.27
N PHE A 36 17.11 4.00 -11.33
CA PHE A 36 17.82 2.93 -12.04
C PHE A 36 19.06 2.52 -11.23
N GLY A 37 19.32 1.22 -11.15
CA GLY A 37 20.50 0.68 -10.49
C GLY A 37 21.73 0.72 -11.39
N ASP A 38 22.83 0.16 -10.90
CA ASP A 38 24.04 -0.06 -11.70
C ASP A 38 23.83 -1.14 -12.76
N ASP A 39 22.97 -2.14 -12.47
CA ASP A 39 22.48 -3.10 -13.46
C ASP A 39 21.44 -2.40 -14.36
N PRO A 40 21.65 -2.35 -15.70
CA PRO A 40 20.73 -1.70 -16.64
C PRO A 40 19.33 -2.33 -16.68
N ASP A 41 19.18 -3.56 -16.18
CA ASP A 41 17.94 -4.31 -16.12
C ASP A 41 17.29 -4.29 -14.73
N GLU A 42 17.80 -3.47 -13.79
CA GLU A 42 17.21 -3.27 -12.47
C GLU A 42 16.83 -1.82 -12.18
N ALA A 43 15.69 -1.64 -11.52
CA ALA A 43 15.27 -0.35 -11.00
C ALA A 43 14.47 -0.52 -9.70
N SER A 44 14.36 0.56 -8.94
CA SER A 44 13.49 0.66 -7.75
C SER A 44 12.56 1.86 -7.87
N GLY A 45 11.43 1.81 -7.18
CA GLY A 45 10.43 2.86 -7.24
C GLY A 45 9.71 3.12 -5.94
N ILE A 46 9.33 4.38 -5.75
CA ILE A 46 8.29 4.77 -4.81
C ILE A 46 7.14 5.36 -5.62
N VAL A 47 5.92 4.89 -5.36
CA VAL A 47 4.70 5.47 -5.93
C VAL A 47 3.77 5.86 -4.80
N LEU A 48 3.39 7.14 -4.77
CA LEU A 48 2.35 7.65 -3.87
C LEU A 48 1.00 7.55 -4.56
N SER A 49 -0.02 7.11 -3.85
CA SER A 49 -1.35 6.89 -4.43
C SER A 49 -2.43 7.05 -3.38
N HIS A 50 -3.66 7.28 -3.83
CA HIS A 50 -4.84 7.02 -3.03
C HIS A 50 -5.84 6.18 -3.82
N ALA A 51 -6.82 5.65 -3.11
CA ALA A 51 -7.95 4.99 -3.74
C ALA A 51 -9.25 5.20 -2.95
N GLU A 52 -10.32 5.49 -3.68
CA GLU A 52 -11.69 5.27 -3.24
C GLU A 52 -12.14 3.90 -3.73
N MET A 53 -12.80 3.12 -2.88
CA MET A 53 -13.29 1.81 -3.30
C MET A 53 -14.52 1.38 -2.53
N GLN A 54 -15.30 0.50 -3.12
CA GLN A 54 -16.27 -0.29 -2.38
C GLN A 54 -15.58 -1.54 -1.84
N ARG A 55 -15.76 -1.84 -0.55
CA ARG A 55 -15.39 -3.12 0.05
C ARG A 55 -16.51 -3.65 0.92
N LYS A 56 -16.95 -4.90 0.71
CA LYS A 56 -18.04 -5.54 1.47
C LYS A 56 -19.32 -4.68 1.57
N GLY A 57 -19.63 -3.87 0.55
CA GLY A 57 -20.81 -2.99 0.57
C GLY A 57 -20.55 -1.58 1.11
N GLU A 58 -19.36 -1.30 1.63
CA GLU A 58 -19.03 -0.04 2.30
C GLU A 58 -18.05 0.81 1.46
N PRO A 59 -18.24 2.14 1.37
CA PRO A 59 -17.27 3.04 0.76
C PRO A 59 -16.06 3.24 1.66
N MET A 60 -14.87 3.01 1.10
CA MET A 60 -13.60 3.08 1.80
C MET A 60 -12.66 4.07 1.11
N LEU A 61 -11.76 4.67 1.91
CA LEU A 61 -10.65 5.51 1.47
C LEU A 61 -9.33 4.88 1.91
N ALA A 62 -8.33 4.90 1.03
CA ALA A 62 -6.97 4.47 1.35
C ALA A 62 -5.94 5.48 0.83
N ALA A 63 -4.97 5.83 1.68
CA ALA A 63 -3.75 6.52 1.29
C ALA A 63 -2.59 5.53 1.29
N ILE A 64 -1.91 5.44 0.16
CA ILE A 64 -1.10 4.31 -0.25
C ILE A 64 0.32 4.78 -0.61
N ARG A 65 1.32 4.01 -0.19
CA ARG A 65 2.65 4.07 -0.77
C ARG A 65 3.09 2.68 -1.23
N TYR A 66 3.47 2.59 -2.49
CA TYR A 66 4.15 1.41 -3.02
C TYR A 66 5.65 1.61 -2.97
N SER A 67 6.36 0.56 -2.54
CA SER A 67 7.81 0.42 -2.68
C SER A 67 8.09 -0.75 -3.60
N ASP A 68 8.57 -0.46 -4.79
CA ASP A 68 8.66 -1.40 -5.89
C ASP A 68 10.12 -1.74 -6.22
N ARG A 69 10.35 -2.99 -6.61
CA ARG A 69 11.54 -3.40 -7.36
C ARG A 69 11.10 -3.85 -8.74
N TYR A 70 11.78 -3.35 -9.76
CA TYR A 70 11.53 -3.67 -11.15
C TYR A 70 12.70 -4.45 -11.73
N ARG A 71 12.39 -5.38 -12.64
CA ARG A 71 13.37 -6.07 -13.45
C ARG A 71 12.96 -6.03 -14.91
N ARG A 72 13.91 -5.81 -15.82
CA ARG A 72 13.68 -6.03 -17.24
C ARG A 72 13.84 -7.51 -17.55
N GLU A 73 12.81 -8.12 -18.10
CA GLU A 73 12.77 -9.52 -18.52
C GLU A 73 12.29 -9.56 -19.97
N ASP A 74 13.03 -10.23 -20.84
CA ASP A 74 12.72 -10.32 -22.28
C ASP A 74 12.48 -8.95 -22.95
N GLY A 75 13.23 -7.94 -22.51
CA GLY A 75 13.13 -6.57 -23.01
C GLY A 75 12.06 -5.70 -22.34
N GLU A 76 11.20 -6.25 -21.48
CA GLU A 76 10.09 -5.54 -20.84
C GLU A 76 10.31 -5.34 -19.34
N TRP A 77 9.96 -4.16 -18.82
CA TRP A 77 9.99 -3.90 -17.39
C TRP A 77 8.79 -4.55 -16.69
N ARG A 78 9.07 -5.31 -15.62
CA ARG A 78 8.07 -6.00 -14.80
C ARG A 78 8.31 -5.73 -13.32
N PHE A 79 7.28 -5.92 -12.50
CA PHE A 79 7.43 -5.94 -11.05
C PHE A 79 8.14 -7.22 -10.63
N ALA A 80 9.34 -7.08 -10.09
CA ALA A 80 10.01 -8.15 -9.38
C ALA A 80 9.47 -8.26 -7.94
N GLU A 81 9.14 -7.12 -7.33
CA GLU A 81 8.55 -7.02 -6.00
C GLU A 81 7.70 -5.75 -5.89
N ARG A 82 6.62 -5.83 -5.13
CA ARG A 82 5.83 -4.67 -4.70
C ARG A 82 5.46 -4.83 -3.23
N LEU A 83 5.97 -3.93 -2.41
CA LEU A 83 5.51 -3.72 -1.05
C LEU A 83 4.43 -2.64 -1.05
N PHE A 84 3.36 -2.89 -0.31
CA PHE A 84 2.19 -2.03 -0.25
C PHE A 84 1.97 -1.58 1.20
N ASP A 85 2.32 -0.31 1.48
CA ASP A 85 2.13 0.33 2.76
C ASP A 85 0.92 1.29 2.75
N PHE A 86 0.23 1.39 3.87
CA PHE A 86 -0.86 2.33 4.06
C PHE A 86 -0.52 3.43 5.07
N PHE A 87 -0.90 4.67 4.74
CA PHE A 87 -0.99 5.77 5.70
C PHE A 87 -2.32 5.76 6.45
N TYR A 88 -3.40 5.36 5.76
CA TYR A 88 -4.67 4.94 6.36
C TYR A 88 -5.40 4.01 5.38
N TYR A 89 -6.34 3.21 5.91
CA TYR A 89 -7.34 2.51 5.11
C TYR A 89 -8.61 2.35 5.94
N VAL A 90 -9.63 3.17 5.67
CA VAL A 90 -10.77 3.39 6.58
C VAL A 90 -12.09 3.53 5.83
N PRO A 91 -13.24 3.26 6.47
CA PRO A 91 -14.54 3.69 5.99
C PRO A 91 -14.57 5.20 5.78
N THR A 92 -15.22 5.66 4.70
CA THR A 92 -15.33 7.10 4.41
C THR A 92 -15.99 7.86 5.57
N ALA A 93 -16.97 7.24 6.25
CA ALA A 93 -17.66 7.84 7.40
C ALA A 93 -16.76 8.07 8.63
N GLU A 94 -15.65 7.35 8.74
CA GLU A 94 -14.73 7.41 9.88
C GLU A 94 -13.48 8.25 9.61
N TYR A 95 -13.37 8.83 8.41
CA TYR A 95 -12.15 9.53 7.97
C TYR A 95 -11.67 10.62 8.94
N LEU A 96 -12.60 11.45 9.44
CA LEU A 96 -12.28 12.54 10.36
C LEU A 96 -11.77 12.03 11.71
N ASP A 97 -12.34 10.93 12.22
CA ASP A 97 -11.89 10.31 13.47
C ASP A 97 -10.52 9.64 13.28
N ALA A 98 -10.34 8.93 12.17
CA ALA A 98 -9.09 8.22 11.86
C ALA A 98 -7.89 9.15 11.66
N LEU A 99 -8.10 10.43 11.32
CA LEU A 99 -7.05 11.46 11.28
C LEU A 99 -7.12 12.44 12.45
N GLY A 100 -8.00 12.19 13.42
CA GLY A 100 -8.20 12.98 14.62
C GLY A 100 -8.01 12.13 15.89
N PRO A 101 -9.03 12.00 16.77
CA PRO A 101 -8.89 11.25 18.02
C PRO A 101 -8.46 9.79 17.85
N GLY A 102 -8.87 9.15 16.75
CA GLY A 102 -8.57 7.76 16.42
C GLY A 102 -7.29 7.54 15.62
N LEU A 103 -6.36 8.52 15.61
CA LEU A 103 -5.14 8.50 14.78
C LEU A 103 -4.30 7.22 14.91
N ALA A 104 -4.22 6.64 16.12
CA ALA A 104 -3.42 5.46 16.39
C ALA A 104 -3.97 4.18 15.75
N THR A 105 -5.24 4.16 15.31
CA THR A 105 -5.94 2.97 14.81
C THR A 105 -6.55 3.18 13.42
N ARG A 106 -5.85 3.92 12.56
CA ARG A 106 -6.32 4.31 11.22
C ARG A 106 -6.18 3.25 10.12
N MET A 107 -5.99 1.99 10.50
CA MET A 107 -6.19 0.83 9.63
C MET A 107 -7.44 0.08 10.07
N ARG A 108 -8.56 0.34 9.40
CA ARG A 108 -9.91 -0.12 9.76
C ARG A 108 -10.59 -0.93 8.65
N ALA A 109 -9.83 -1.38 7.67
CA ALA A 109 -10.36 -2.20 6.58
C ALA A 109 -10.58 -3.68 6.95
N TYR A 110 -10.17 -4.11 8.15
CA TYR A 110 -10.34 -5.47 8.66
C TYR A 110 -11.06 -5.45 10.00
N ASP A 111 -11.36 -6.62 10.53
CA ASP A 111 -12.22 -6.77 11.71
C ASP A 111 -11.65 -6.06 12.96
N GLU A 112 -10.32 -5.96 13.06
CA GLU A 112 -9.63 -5.22 14.12
C GLU A 112 -8.98 -3.95 13.58
N ALA A 113 -9.28 -2.82 14.24
CA ALA A 113 -8.63 -1.55 13.96
C ALA A 113 -7.18 -1.57 14.49
N THR A 114 -6.22 -1.24 13.62
CA THR A 114 -4.79 -1.29 13.93
C THR A 114 -4.06 -0.03 13.48
N GLY A 115 -2.78 0.10 13.89
CA GLY A 115 -1.92 1.19 13.43
C GLY A 115 -1.55 1.07 11.95
N ALA A 116 -1.30 2.21 11.32
CA ALA A 116 -0.84 2.28 9.93
C ALA A 116 0.58 1.73 9.74
N ASP A 117 0.93 1.44 8.49
CA ASP A 117 2.30 1.08 8.15
C ASP A 117 3.20 2.32 8.19
N ILE A 118 2.70 3.46 7.73
CA ILE A 118 3.45 4.71 7.66
C ILE A 118 2.71 5.88 8.33
N PRO A 119 3.47 6.85 8.89
CA PRO A 119 4.94 6.93 8.87
C PRO A 119 5.64 6.16 10.00
N GLU A 120 4.92 5.57 10.96
CA GLU A 120 5.50 5.06 12.21
C GLU A 120 6.50 3.91 12.05
N LYS A 121 6.43 3.13 10.96
CA LYS A 121 7.44 2.08 10.68
C LYS A 121 8.69 2.61 9.97
N LEU A 122 8.68 3.86 9.48
CA LEU A 122 9.83 4.43 8.78
C LEU A 122 10.99 4.69 9.73
N ALA A 123 12.20 4.32 9.30
CA ALA A 123 13.42 4.55 10.07
C ALA A 123 13.59 6.04 10.41
N THR A 124 13.30 6.94 9.47
CA THR A 124 13.40 8.39 9.67
C THR A 124 12.39 8.91 10.69
N TRP A 125 11.16 8.39 10.69
CA TRP A 125 10.16 8.74 11.70
C TRP A 125 10.58 8.29 13.08
N ARG A 126 11.01 7.02 13.20
CA ARG A 126 11.50 6.46 14.46
C ARG A 126 12.72 7.19 14.98
N ALA A 127 13.66 7.55 14.11
CA ALA A 127 14.85 8.32 14.50
C ALA A 127 14.47 9.71 15.06
N TYR A 128 13.44 10.35 14.51
CA TYR A 128 13.00 11.67 14.96
C TYR A 128 12.17 11.62 16.25
N TYR A 129 11.17 10.73 16.33
CA TYR A 129 10.21 10.66 17.44
C TYR A 129 10.58 9.65 18.55
N GLY A 130 11.46 8.70 18.26
CA GLY A 130 11.80 7.60 19.16
C GLY A 130 12.95 7.89 20.12
N GLY A 131 13.46 9.13 20.18
CA GLY A 131 14.52 9.66 21.05
C GLY A 131 15.32 8.65 21.87
N GLU A 132 16.61 8.48 21.51
CA GLU A 132 17.67 7.68 22.17
C GLU A 132 17.24 6.39 22.88
#